data_AF-A0A4R5V2Z0-F1
#
_entry.id   AF-A0A4R5V2Z0-F1
#
_cell.length_a   1.000
_cell.length_b   1.000
_cell.length_c   1.000
_cell.angle_alpha   90.00
_cell.angle_beta   90.00
_cell.angle_gamma   90.00
#
_symmetry.space_group_name_H-M   'P 1'
#
loop_
_entity.id
_entity.type
_entity.pdbx_description
1 polymer ?
#
loop_
_entity_poly.entity_id
_entity_poly.type
_entity_poly.pdbx_seq_one_letter_code
_entity_poly.pdbx_strand_id
1 'polypeptide(L)' 'MCLTTDALVLFLNLTNPDLIAAEAGRITVHATERDAVWVLTDDDLWCTMAPQIDRLARFD' A
#
# COMPACT_ATOMS: atom_id res chain seq x y z
N MET A 1 5.18 5.12 -6.40
CA MET A 1 5.46 3.82 -7.06
C MET A 1 4.15 3.12 -7.32
N CYS A 2 3.95 2.60 -8.52
CA CYS A 2 2.75 1.85 -8.88
C CYS A 2 3.12 0.43 -9.30
N LEU A 3 2.27 -0.54 -9.00
CA LEU A 3 2.44 -1.96 -9.28
C LEU A 3 1.22 -2.48 -10.03
N THR A 4 1.42 -3.47 -10.89
CA THR A 4 0.30 -4.28 -11.39
C THR A 4 -0.28 -5.10 -10.23
N THR A 5 -1.53 -5.57 -10.38
CA THR A 5 -2.15 -6.48 -9.41
C THR A 5 -1.27 -7.69 -9.12
N ASP A 6 -0.74 -8.35 -10.16
CA ASP A 6 0.12 -9.54 -9.98
C ASP A 6 1.39 -9.23 -9.18
N ALA A 7 2.04 -8.09 -9.46
CA ALA A 7 3.24 -7.69 -8.75
C ALA A 7 2.96 -7.36 -7.29
N LEU A 8 1.84 -6.68 -6.99
CA LEU A 8 1.44 -6.40 -5.62
C LEU A 8 1.07 -7.68 -4.87
N VAL A 9 0.30 -8.59 -5.49
CA VAL A 9 -0.05 -9.89 -4.89
C VAL A 9 1.20 -10.71 -4.58
N LEU A 10 2.17 -10.75 -5.50
CA LEU A 10 3.46 -11.43 -5.25
C LEU A 10 4.16 -10.85 -4.02
N PHE A 11 4.20 -9.53 -3.89
CA PHE A 11 4.78 -8.86 -2.73
C PHE A 11 4.03 -9.20 -1.43
N LEU A 12 2.69 -9.13 -1.43
CA LEU A 12 1.85 -9.42 -0.26
C LEU A 12 2.01 -10.87 0.22
N ASN A 13 2.21 -11.82 -0.70
CA ASN A 13 2.47 -13.23 -0.36
C ASN A 13 3.79 -13.45 0.39
N LEU A 14 4.71 -12.48 0.39
CA LEU A 14 5.97 -12.51 1.14
C LEU A 14 5.85 -11.85 2.53
N THR A 15 4.68 -11.29 2.86
CA THR A 15 4.42 -10.58 4.11
C THR A 15 3.54 -11.41 5.04
N ASN A 16 3.59 -11.12 6.35
CA ASN A 16 2.69 -11.75 7.31
C ASN A 16 1.25 -11.30 7.02
N PRO A 17 0.31 -12.21 6.72
CA PRO A 17 -1.08 -11.86 6.38
C PRO A 17 -1.80 -11.11 7.50
N ASP A 18 -1.41 -11.31 8.77
CA ASP A 18 -2.02 -10.63 9.92
C ASP A 18 -1.74 -9.11 9.93
N LEU A 19 -0.75 -8.66 9.16
CA LEU A 19 -0.40 -7.25 9.00
C LEU A 19 -1.13 -6.58 7.84
N ILE A 20 -1.93 -7.32 7.06
CA ILE A 20 -2.54 -6.83 5.82
C ILE A 20 -4.03 -6.54 6.07
N ALA A 21 -4.40 -5.27 5.92
CA ALA A 21 -5.79 -4.85 5.83
C ALA A 21 -6.16 -4.57 4.37
N ALA A 22 -7.20 -5.22 3.87
CA ALA A 22 -7.70 -5.04 2.51
C ALA A 22 -9.15 -4.52 2.53
N GLU A 23 -9.36 -3.41 1.83
CA GLU A 23 -10.64 -2.73 1.66
C GLU A 23 -10.88 -2.52 0.15
N ALA A 24 -12.10 -2.15 -0.24
CA ALA A 24 -12.40 -1.92 -1.66
C ALA A 24 -11.48 -0.84 -2.24
N GLY A 25 -10.60 -1.24 -3.17
CA GLY A 25 -9.64 -0.36 -3.83
C GLY A 25 -8.49 0.13 -2.94
N ARG A 26 -8.27 -0.43 -1.75
CA ARG A 26 -7.20 -0.02 -0.84
C ARG A 26 -6.59 -1.21 -0.10
N ILE A 27 -5.27 -1.25 -0.07
CA ILE A 27 -4.51 -2.24 0.72
C ILE A 27 -3.55 -1.49 1.64
N THR A 28 -3.56 -1.85 2.91
CA THR A 28 -2.67 -1.33 3.94
C THR A 28 -1.87 -2.45 4.55
N VAL A 29 -0.54 -2.31 4.61
CA VAL A 29 0.35 -3.19 5.35
C VAL A 29 0.84 -2.42 6.58
N HIS A 30 0.49 -2.93 7.76
CA HIS A 30 0.86 -2.35 9.05
C HIS A 30 2.27 -2.76 9.44
N ALA A 31 3.27 -2.01 8.99
CA ALA A 31 4.67 -2.22 9.38
C ALA A 31 5.01 -1.49 10.68
N THR A 32 6.14 -1.85 11.27
CA THR A 32 6.60 -1.35 12.58
C THR A 32 6.81 0.15 12.62
N GLU A 33 7.44 0.72 11.59
CA GLU A 33 7.74 2.14 11.54
C GLU A 33 6.54 2.96 11.04
N ARG A 34 5.92 2.53 9.93
CA ARG A 34 4.80 3.22 9.28
C ARG A 34 3.98 2.27 8.41
N ASP A 35 2.70 2.60 8.23
CA ASP A 35 1.82 1.92 7.28
C ASP A 35 2.29 2.11 5.83
N ALA A 36 2.29 1.03 5.06
CA ALA A 36 2.44 1.07 3.62
C ALA A 36 1.06 0.92 2.97
N VAL A 37 0.63 1.95 2.24
CA VAL A 37 -0.71 2.01 1.65
C VAL A 37 -0.61 2.01 0.13
N TRP A 38 -1.42 1.17 -0.53
CA TRP A 38 -1.67 1.17 -1.97
C TRP A 38 -3.15 1.41 -2.26
N VAL A 39 -3.43 2.19 -3.29
CA VAL A 39 -4.78 2.49 -3.77
C VAL A 39 -4.89 2.08 -5.24
N LEU A 40 -6.00 1.44 -5.58
CA LEU A 40 -6.33 1.06 -6.95
C LEU A 40 -6.69 2.31 -7.76
N THR A 41 -6.07 2.47 -8.91
CA THR A 41 -6.36 3.53 -9.87
C THR A 41 -7.32 3.04 -10.96
N ASP A 42 -7.86 3.98 -11.74
CA ASP A 42 -8.73 3.67 -12.88
C ASP A 42 -8.01 2.89 -14.01
N ASP A 43 -6.67 2.91 -14.02
CA ASP A 43 -5.82 2.17 -14.96
C ASP A 43 -5.50 0.73 -14.50
N ASP A 44 -6.23 0.20 -13.52
CA ASP A 44 -6.01 -1.11 -12.88
C ASP A 44 -4.59 -1.29 -12.29
N LEU A 45 -4.00 -0.19 -11.81
CA LEU A 45 -2.71 -0.17 -11.13
C LEU A 45 -2.88 0.17 -9.66
N TRP A 46 -1.98 -0.37 -8.84
CA TRP A 46 -1.93 -0.10 -7.41
C TRP A 46 -0.81 0.88 -7.11
N CYS A 47 -1.16 2.12 -6.81
CA CYS A 47 -0.19 3.18 -6.53
C CYS A 47 -0.05 3.40 -5.02
N THR A 48 1.20 3.44 -4.55
CA THR A 48 1.47 3.76 -3.14
C THR A 48 1.15 5.21 -2.80
N MET A 49 0.62 5.42 -1.59
CA MET A 49 0.43 6.74 -0.99
C MET A 49 1.64 7.23 -0.18
N ALA A 50 2.76 6.51 -0.19
CA ALA A 50 3.94 6.85 0.62
C ALA A 50 4.39 8.33 0.50
N PRO A 51 4.45 8.97 -0.69
CA PRO A 51 4.85 10.39 -0.78
C PRO A 51 3.88 11.34 -0.07
N GLN A 52 2.57 11.08 -0.13
CA GLN A 52 1.54 11.88 0.52
C GLN A 52 1.58 11.68 2.04
N ILE A 53 1.69 10.44 2.49
CA ILE A 53 1.79 10.08 3.91
C ILE A 53 3.07 10.66 4.52
N ASP A 54 4.21 10.53 3.84
CA ASP A 54 5.48 11.08 4.32
C ASP A 54 5.45 12.62 4.36
N ARG A 55 4.82 13.27 3.38
CA ARG A 55 4.62 14.72 3.42
C ARG A 55 3.78 15.13 4.63
N LEU A 56 2.65 14.48 4.87
CA LEU A 56 1.79 14.77 6.02
C LEU A 56 2.57 14.62 7.34
N ALA A 57 3.29 13.51 7.52
CA ALA A 57 4.07 13.24 8.73
C ALA A 57 5.25 14.21 8.98
N ARG A 58 5.68 14.99 7.98
CA ARG A 58 6.77 15.98 8.12
C ARG A 58 6.27 17.38 8.49
N PHE A 59 4.99 17.67 8.24
CA PHE A 59 4.40 19.00 8.42
C PHE A 59 3.23 19.00 9.41
N ASP A 60 3.05 17.90 10.13
CA ASP A 60 2.20 17.76 11.32
C ASP A 60 2.99 18.11 12.59
#